data_AF-A0A925DBC8-F1
#
_entry.id   AF-A0A925DBC8-F1
#
_cell.length_a   1.000
_cell.length_b   1.000
_cell.length_c   1.000
_cell.angle_alpha   90.00
_cell.angle_beta   90.00
_cell.angle_gamma   90.00
#
_symmetry.space_group_name_H-M   'P 1'
#
loop_
_entity.id
_entity.type
_entity.pdbx_description
1 polymer ?
#
loop_
_entity_poly.entity_id
_entity_poly.type
_entity_poly.pdbx_seq_one_letter_code
_entity_poly.pdbx_strand_id
1 'polypeptide(L)'
;FALLTELNHYLREGGVFPDDPAIGLKSCSAAEHSLASTYLVHLGQDLSPEQFLAATDRVAEYLYLDAATPAGNYLRACRSTTPQEERHDVTLRTFGLCRLGFSDALVAGGTESLCQSVLRRWSGEPKPTVEGPLSTRMVDAAASPPAQAAAAKGAALERLTSQQSQKLGLELDSLIEGLYALAVEELGGEPDVVFRKITRSSATAPQSLAPVDKWFADIACFFGPRHGDVDPTPSSPLHNALLKRLPQLIAPLGEQLRDWLLALPEDPAARVSGAHQCVKLFRGHLQGLSEKAKETRNQISGQIAGIEQRLALATRSPAKATGRKKDGSSLAESLFLQHCQFRIYQLAAQLASQFAQNLVGFVSQAGDQLHDLARDLKHLAGQFAPLAAAVGSDELEQRAIAKLQTDEDESALRIDQFFQQQIFATAGFRATLLQGGEKRGDLLALLRQQARQATLASLCQIDLSALVKELGKPGENGPSKLEALMVAAQPWLQQIGGERRLLCVAAPKSGNSGEQPLTPAVFSGLIGSAYFGQLPAVIPATTSQIVFCYELSNVPLSHAAARLIGHCPHYAQAATRLHVRTDVTWQELPV
;
A
#
# COMPACT_ATOMS: atom_id res chain seq x y z
N PHE A 1 -25.97 -26.49 -40.81
CA PHE A 1 -27.01 -26.59 -41.84
C PHE A 1 -28.14 -27.51 -41.40
N ALA A 2 -27.90 -28.80 -41.09
CA ALA A 2 -28.93 -29.75 -40.62
C ALA A 2 -29.85 -29.18 -39.52
N LEU A 3 -29.27 -28.65 -38.43
CA LEU A 3 -30.02 -27.98 -37.36
C LEU A 3 -30.92 -26.83 -37.85
N LEU A 4 -30.48 -26.03 -38.82
CA LEU A 4 -31.27 -24.93 -39.37
C LEU A 4 -32.42 -25.47 -40.24
N THR A 5 -32.22 -26.58 -40.95
CA THR A 5 -33.30 -27.27 -41.69
C THR A 5 -34.38 -27.79 -40.74
N GLU A 6 -33.99 -28.40 -39.62
CA GLU A 6 -34.92 -28.86 -38.59
C GLU A 6 -35.65 -27.69 -37.94
N LEU A 7 -34.91 -26.65 -37.56
CA LEU A 7 -35.49 -25.42 -37.00
C LEU A 7 -36.52 -24.80 -37.95
N ASN A 8 -36.23 -24.76 -39.25
CA ASN A 8 -37.16 -24.28 -40.26
C ASN A 8 -38.43 -25.13 -40.34
N HIS A 9 -38.30 -26.45 -40.25
CA HIS A 9 -39.45 -27.35 -40.23
C HIS A 9 -40.35 -27.07 -39.01
N TYR A 10 -39.75 -26.90 -37.84
CA TYR A 10 -40.49 -26.65 -36.60
C TYR A 10 -41.08 -25.23 -36.49
N LEU A 11 -40.47 -24.23 -37.12
CA LEU A 11 -40.91 -22.83 -37.05
C LEU A 11 -41.92 -22.41 -38.12
N ARG A 12 -42.17 -23.24 -39.14
CA ARG A 12 -43.17 -22.96 -40.18
C ARG A 12 -44.59 -23.06 -39.64
N GLU A 13 -45.52 -22.44 -40.36
CA GLU A 13 -46.95 -22.57 -40.08
C GLU A 13 -47.38 -24.05 -40.14
N GLY A 14 -48.05 -24.52 -39.08
CA GLY A 14 -48.40 -25.93 -38.91
C GLY A 14 -47.26 -26.84 -38.42
N GLY A 15 -46.04 -26.31 -38.26
CA GLY A 15 -44.92 -26.99 -37.63
C GLY A 15 -45.20 -27.23 -36.14
N VAL A 16 -44.94 -28.45 -35.69
CA VAL A 16 -45.07 -28.85 -34.29
C VAL A 16 -43.77 -29.51 -33.88
N PHE A 17 -43.15 -29.02 -32.80
CA PHE A 17 -42.07 -29.75 -32.16
C PHE A 17 -42.69 -31.00 -31.53
N PRO A 18 -42.31 -32.21 -31.98
CA PRO A 18 -42.78 -33.44 -31.37
C PRO A 18 -42.29 -33.48 -29.93
N ASP A 19 -43.12 -33.94 -29.01
CA ASP A 19 -42.74 -34.11 -27.62
C ASP A 19 -41.43 -34.92 -27.46
N ASP A 20 -40.66 -34.58 -26.43
CA ASP A 20 -39.52 -35.39 -25.99
C ASP A 20 -39.76 -35.85 -24.56
N PRO A 21 -40.41 -37.01 -24.37
CA PRO A 21 -40.75 -37.53 -23.06
C PRO A 21 -39.50 -37.93 -22.24
N ALA A 22 -38.33 -38.11 -22.86
CA ALA A 22 -37.11 -38.47 -22.15
C ALA A 22 -36.58 -37.32 -21.28
N ILE A 23 -36.87 -36.07 -21.66
CA ILE A 23 -36.50 -34.85 -20.91
C ILE A 23 -37.71 -34.04 -20.44
N GLY A 24 -38.91 -34.60 -20.58
CA GLY A 24 -40.17 -33.98 -20.14
C GLY A 24 -40.59 -32.76 -20.96
N LEU A 25 -40.05 -32.59 -22.18
CA LEU A 25 -40.46 -31.52 -23.09
C LEU A 25 -41.79 -31.91 -23.74
N LYS A 26 -42.80 -31.07 -23.56
CA LYS A 26 -44.10 -31.22 -24.23
C LYS A 26 -44.01 -30.76 -25.67
N SER A 27 -44.92 -31.27 -26.51
CA SER A 27 -45.09 -30.77 -27.86
C SER A 27 -45.46 -29.28 -27.81
N CYS A 28 -44.76 -28.47 -28.60
CA CYS A 28 -45.04 -27.04 -28.73
C CYS A 28 -45.25 -26.71 -30.19
N SER A 29 -46.30 -25.94 -30.48
CA SER A 29 -46.51 -25.41 -31.84
C SER A 29 -45.53 -24.28 -32.14
N ALA A 30 -45.23 -24.03 -33.42
CA ALA A 30 -44.44 -22.86 -33.86
C ALA A 30 -44.97 -21.53 -33.27
N ALA A 31 -46.28 -21.47 -33.03
CA ALA A 31 -46.98 -20.33 -32.46
C ALA A 31 -46.77 -20.17 -30.95
N GLU A 32 -46.21 -21.13 -30.22
CA GLU A 32 -45.93 -21.05 -28.78
C GLU A 32 -44.50 -20.52 -28.49
N HIS A 33 -44.17 -19.39 -29.12
CA HIS A 33 -43.30 -18.27 -28.70
C HIS A 33 -41.82 -18.50 -28.29
N SER A 34 -41.36 -19.68 -27.84
CA SER A 34 -39.98 -19.82 -27.31
C SER A 34 -38.90 -19.74 -28.40
N LEU A 35 -39.19 -20.26 -29.59
CA LEU A 35 -38.27 -20.28 -30.73
C LEU A 35 -38.41 -19.06 -31.65
N ALA A 36 -39.42 -18.20 -31.42
CA ALA A 36 -39.69 -17.00 -32.24
C ALA A 36 -38.56 -15.95 -32.15
N SER A 37 -37.71 -16.03 -31.12
CA SER A 37 -36.54 -15.18 -30.94
C SER A 37 -35.24 -15.98 -30.96
N THR A 38 -35.08 -16.87 -31.94
CA THR A 38 -33.84 -17.65 -32.12
C THR A 38 -32.70 -16.78 -32.65
N TYR A 39 -31.55 -16.81 -31.98
CA TYR A 39 -30.31 -16.16 -32.43
C TYR A 39 -29.37 -17.16 -33.10
N LEU A 40 -28.81 -16.78 -34.24
CA LEU A 40 -27.70 -17.47 -34.89
C LEU A 40 -26.46 -16.59 -34.78
N VAL A 41 -25.46 -17.06 -34.01
CA VAL A 41 -24.19 -16.37 -33.80
C VAL A 41 -23.06 -17.21 -34.37
N HIS A 42 -22.27 -16.62 -35.27
CA HIS A 42 -21.10 -17.28 -35.84
C HIS A 42 -19.88 -16.97 -34.98
N LEU A 43 -19.39 -17.95 -34.21
CA LEU A 43 -18.23 -17.77 -33.33
C LEU A 43 -16.90 -17.72 -34.10
N GLY A 44 -16.84 -18.39 -35.25
CA GLY A 44 -15.62 -18.53 -36.05
C GLY A 44 -15.54 -19.93 -36.68
N GLN A 45 -14.52 -20.16 -37.51
CA GLN A 45 -14.19 -21.46 -38.09
C GLN A 45 -12.83 -21.88 -37.57
N ASP A 46 -12.63 -23.19 -37.34
CA ASP A 46 -11.36 -23.79 -36.93
C ASP A 46 -10.69 -23.09 -35.73
N LEU A 47 -11.51 -22.66 -34.77
CA LEU A 47 -11.04 -21.94 -33.59
C LEU A 47 -10.22 -22.85 -32.67
N SER A 48 -9.09 -22.33 -32.19
CA SER A 48 -8.41 -22.93 -31.04
C SER A 48 -9.31 -22.84 -29.78
N PRO A 49 -9.03 -23.64 -28.73
CA PRO A 49 -9.78 -23.55 -27.47
C PRO A 49 -9.81 -22.13 -26.88
N GLU A 50 -8.68 -21.41 -26.94
CA GLU A 50 -8.57 -20.03 -26.45
C GLU A 50 -9.40 -19.05 -27.30
N GLN A 51 -9.38 -19.21 -28.63
CA GLN A 51 -10.17 -18.37 -29.53
C GLN A 51 -11.68 -18.65 -29.39
N PHE A 52 -12.06 -19.90 -29.15
CA PHE A 52 -13.43 -20.28 -28.87
C PHE A 52 -13.94 -19.61 -27.59
N LEU A 53 -13.16 -19.65 -26.51
CA LEU A 53 -13.49 -18.94 -25.26
C LEU A 53 -13.64 -17.43 -25.48
N ALA A 54 -12.67 -16.80 -26.17
CA ALA A 54 -12.75 -15.37 -26.51
C ALA A 54 -13.97 -15.02 -27.41
N ALA A 55 -14.40 -15.96 -28.27
CA ALA A 55 -15.62 -15.79 -29.05
C ALA A 55 -16.88 -15.93 -28.18
N THR A 56 -16.88 -16.84 -27.20
CA THR A 56 -17.99 -16.97 -26.24
C THR A 56 -18.13 -15.77 -25.31
N ASP A 57 -17.04 -15.04 -25.03
CA ASP A 57 -17.09 -13.78 -24.26
C ASP A 57 -18.00 -12.74 -24.93
N ARG A 58 -18.08 -12.73 -26.27
CA ARG A 58 -19.02 -11.84 -27.00
C ARG A 58 -20.47 -12.23 -26.77
N VAL A 59 -20.75 -13.53 -26.64
CA VAL A 59 -22.10 -14.00 -26.32
C VAL A 59 -22.45 -13.67 -24.88
N ALA A 60 -21.52 -13.89 -23.95
CA ALA A 60 -21.67 -13.51 -22.55
C ALA A 60 -21.91 -12.00 -22.39
N GLU A 61 -21.17 -11.17 -23.11
CA GLU A 61 -21.35 -9.71 -23.13
C GLU A 61 -22.73 -9.32 -23.64
N TYR A 62 -23.20 -9.91 -24.75
CA TYR A 62 -24.56 -9.64 -25.25
C TYR A 62 -25.63 -10.05 -24.23
N LEU A 63 -25.48 -11.21 -23.60
CA LEU A 63 -26.39 -11.68 -22.56
C LEU A 63 -26.37 -10.76 -21.33
N TYR A 64 -25.20 -10.25 -20.94
CA TYR A 64 -25.08 -9.26 -19.87
C TYR A 64 -25.80 -7.96 -20.24
N LEU A 65 -25.61 -7.46 -21.46
CA LEU A 65 -26.32 -6.28 -21.96
C LEU A 65 -27.85 -6.49 -21.93
N ASP A 66 -28.33 -7.66 -22.36
CA ASP A 66 -29.76 -8.00 -22.42
C ASP A 66 -30.39 -8.24 -21.03
N ALA A 67 -29.64 -8.86 -20.11
CA ALA A 67 -30.18 -9.27 -18.81
C ALA A 67 -29.96 -8.25 -17.69
N ALA A 68 -28.81 -7.56 -17.68
CA ALA A 68 -28.33 -6.81 -16.52
C ALA A 68 -28.17 -5.30 -16.76
N THR A 69 -28.47 -4.80 -17.95
CA THR A 69 -28.37 -3.36 -18.27
C THR A 69 -29.68 -2.81 -18.81
N PRO A 70 -29.87 -1.47 -18.82
CA PRO A 70 -31.03 -0.86 -19.46
C PRO A 70 -31.18 -1.20 -20.95
N ALA A 71 -30.12 -1.69 -21.61
CA ALA A 71 -30.16 -2.10 -23.01
C ALA A 71 -31.14 -3.26 -23.25
N GLY A 72 -31.31 -4.16 -22.27
CA GLY A 72 -32.28 -5.26 -22.34
C GLY A 72 -33.72 -4.81 -22.56
N ASN A 73 -34.12 -3.68 -21.95
CA ASN A 73 -35.47 -3.14 -22.15
C ASN A 73 -35.67 -2.64 -23.59
N TYR A 74 -34.64 -2.02 -24.16
CA TYR A 74 -34.64 -1.60 -25.54
C TYR A 74 -34.67 -2.81 -26.48
N LEU A 75 -33.81 -3.81 -26.27
CA LEU A 75 -33.76 -5.05 -27.05
C LEU A 75 -35.10 -5.80 -27.00
N ARG A 76 -35.75 -5.87 -25.82
CA ARG A 76 -37.08 -6.50 -25.67
C ARG A 76 -38.18 -5.74 -26.40
N ALA A 77 -38.18 -4.41 -26.35
CA ALA A 77 -39.12 -3.60 -27.13
C ALA A 77 -38.92 -3.85 -28.64
N CYS A 78 -37.66 -3.84 -29.07
CA CYS A 78 -37.24 -4.20 -30.42
C CYS A 78 -37.66 -5.61 -30.87
N ARG A 79 -37.71 -6.58 -29.95
CA ARG A 79 -38.22 -7.94 -30.22
C ARG A 79 -39.74 -7.97 -30.37
N SER A 80 -40.44 -7.08 -29.67
CA SER A 80 -41.91 -7.03 -29.63
C SER A 80 -42.53 -6.28 -30.81
N THR A 81 -41.80 -5.39 -31.47
CA THR A 81 -42.30 -4.60 -32.62
C THR A 81 -42.24 -5.32 -33.95
N THR A 82 -41.76 -6.56 -34.00
CA THR A 82 -41.62 -7.32 -35.25
C THR A 82 -42.99 -7.89 -35.66
N PRO A 83 -43.63 -7.39 -36.74
CA PRO A 83 -44.96 -7.87 -37.14
C PRO A 83 -44.87 -9.33 -37.58
N GLN A 84 -45.68 -10.19 -36.97
CA GLN A 84 -45.67 -11.63 -37.21
C GLN A 84 -46.62 -12.06 -38.34
N GLU A 85 -47.55 -11.19 -38.75
CA GLU A 85 -48.76 -11.58 -39.49
C GLU A 85 -48.61 -11.72 -41.02
N GLU A 86 -47.48 -11.35 -41.63
CA GLU A 86 -47.32 -11.37 -43.11
C GLU A 86 -46.07 -12.14 -43.61
N ARG A 87 -45.46 -13.00 -42.79
CA ARG A 87 -44.16 -13.62 -43.13
C ARG A 87 -44.29 -15.08 -43.51
N HIS A 88 -44.05 -15.37 -44.78
CA HIS A 88 -43.98 -16.74 -45.31
C HIS A 88 -42.66 -17.46 -44.99
N ASP A 89 -41.61 -16.72 -44.61
CA ASP A 89 -40.29 -17.28 -44.31
C ASP A 89 -39.94 -17.18 -42.83
N VAL A 90 -39.34 -18.26 -42.31
CA VAL A 90 -38.76 -18.31 -40.98
C VAL A 90 -37.58 -17.34 -40.90
N THR A 91 -37.59 -16.48 -39.88
CA THR A 91 -36.53 -15.50 -39.67
C THR A 91 -35.73 -15.75 -38.40
N LEU A 92 -34.44 -15.45 -38.45
CA LEU A 92 -33.51 -15.49 -37.34
C LEU A 92 -33.15 -14.09 -36.87
N ARG A 93 -32.55 -14.03 -35.68
CA ARG A 93 -31.84 -12.88 -35.17
C ARG A 93 -30.34 -13.16 -35.15
N THR A 94 -29.53 -12.12 -35.20
CA THR A 94 -28.10 -12.22 -34.96
C THR A 94 -27.62 -10.92 -34.33
N PHE A 95 -26.43 -10.95 -33.76
CA PHE A 95 -25.78 -9.75 -33.27
C PHE A 95 -24.28 -9.78 -33.52
N GLY A 96 -23.71 -8.60 -33.58
CA GLY A 96 -22.28 -8.40 -33.47
C GLY A 96 -22.03 -7.30 -32.44
N LEU A 97 -20.88 -7.36 -31.78
CA LEU A 97 -20.50 -6.32 -30.84
C LEU A 97 -19.00 -6.05 -30.85
N CYS A 98 -18.67 -4.83 -30.49
CA CYS A 98 -17.31 -4.39 -30.21
C CYS A 98 -17.32 -3.60 -28.90
N ARG A 99 -16.33 -3.86 -28.05
CA ARG A 99 -16.13 -3.18 -26.77
C ARG A 99 -14.99 -2.18 -26.93
N LEU A 100 -15.23 -0.96 -26.49
CA LEU A 100 -14.24 0.09 -26.32
C LEU A 100 -14.13 0.39 -24.82
N GLY A 101 -13.04 -0.02 -24.20
CA GLY A 101 -12.87 0.13 -22.76
C GLY A 101 -11.55 -0.44 -22.28
N PHE A 102 -11.44 -0.57 -20.97
CA PHE A 102 -10.23 -1.07 -20.32
C PHE A 102 -10.25 -2.59 -20.26
N SER A 103 -9.10 -3.22 -20.54
CA SER A 103 -8.91 -4.66 -20.40
C SER A 103 -8.95 -5.06 -18.91
N ASP A 104 -9.40 -6.29 -18.63
CA ASP A 104 -9.33 -6.83 -17.27
C ASP A 104 -7.89 -6.94 -16.76
N ALA A 105 -6.93 -7.17 -17.68
CA ALA A 105 -5.51 -7.16 -17.40
C ALA A 105 -5.02 -5.79 -16.91
N LEU A 106 -5.48 -4.69 -17.50
CA LEU A 106 -5.15 -3.34 -17.05
C LEU A 106 -5.71 -3.07 -15.65
N VAL A 107 -6.96 -3.46 -15.38
CA VAL A 107 -7.57 -3.30 -14.06
C VAL A 107 -6.82 -4.12 -13.02
N ALA A 108 -6.46 -5.36 -13.33
CA ALA A 108 -5.66 -6.22 -12.45
C ALA A 108 -4.27 -5.62 -12.21
N GLY A 109 -3.57 -5.19 -13.26
CA GLY A 109 -2.25 -4.56 -13.15
C GLY A 109 -2.28 -3.26 -12.34
N GLY A 110 -3.29 -2.42 -12.55
CA GLY A 110 -3.50 -1.20 -11.77
C GLY A 110 -3.81 -1.50 -10.29
N THR A 111 -4.61 -2.53 -10.03
CA THR A 111 -4.90 -3.01 -8.67
C THR A 111 -3.63 -3.45 -7.95
N GLU A 112 -2.82 -4.30 -8.59
CA GLU A 112 -1.57 -4.81 -8.00
C GLU A 112 -0.55 -3.69 -7.77
N SER A 113 -0.39 -2.77 -8.72
CA SER A 113 0.48 -1.59 -8.56
C SER A 113 0.03 -0.71 -7.39
N LEU A 114 -1.28 -0.49 -7.25
CA LEU A 114 -1.81 0.33 -6.17
C LEU A 114 -1.65 -0.34 -4.80
N CYS A 115 -1.85 -1.66 -4.70
CA CYS A 115 -1.52 -2.44 -3.50
C CYS A 115 -0.05 -2.29 -3.11
N GLN A 116 0.86 -2.40 -4.08
CA GLN A 116 2.30 -2.20 -3.85
C GLN A 116 2.59 -0.80 -3.30
N SER A 117 1.96 0.24 -3.87
CA SER A 117 2.13 1.62 -3.44
C SER A 117 1.59 1.89 -2.03
N VAL A 118 0.47 1.27 -1.64
CA VAL A 118 -0.03 1.30 -0.25
C VAL A 118 0.97 0.66 0.71
N LEU A 119 1.53 -0.51 0.36
CA LEU A 119 2.50 -1.21 1.21
C LEU A 119 3.83 -0.45 1.35
N ARG A 120 4.30 0.21 0.27
CA ARG A 120 5.46 1.12 0.33
C ARG A 120 5.17 2.36 1.19
N ARG A 121 3.94 2.87 1.15
CA ARG A 121 3.52 3.95 2.04
C ARG A 121 3.56 3.52 3.51
N TRP A 122 3.15 2.28 3.80
CA TRP A 122 3.22 1.70 5.14
C TRP A 122 4.66 1.47 5.62
N SER A 123 5.58 1.09 4.72
CA SER A 123 7.01 1.04 5.06
C SER A 123 7.59 2.45 5.27
N GLY A 124 6.95 3.48 4.71
CA GLY A 124 7.41 4.86 4.74
C GLY A 124 8.58 5.11 3.80
N GLU A 125 8.80 4.22 2.83
CA GLU A 125 9.77 4.43 1.76
C GLU A 125 9.31 5.58 0.86
N PRO A 126 10.21 6.49 0.46
CA PRO A 126 9.86 7.50 -0.52
C PRO A 126 9.46 6.82 -1.84
N LYS A 127 8.46 7.37 -2.52
CA LYS A 127 8.11 6.94 -3.88
C LYS A 127 9.39 6.96 -4.71
N PRO A 128 9.80 5.85 -5.35
CA PRO A 128 10.96 5.86 -6.20
C PRO A 128 10.70 6.90 -7.27
N THR A 129 11.44 8.00 -7.23
CA THR A 129 11.42 8.99 -8.30
C THR A 129 11.83 8.21 -9.54
N VAL A 130 10.91 8.03 -10.48
CA VAL A 130 11.24 7.44 -11.77
C VAL A 130 12.20 8.44 -12.39
N GLU A 131 13.50 8.17 -12.27
CA GLU A 131 14.54 8.93 -12.94
C GLU A 131 14.32 8.71 -14.43
N GLY A 132 13.50 9.59 -15.02
CA GLY A 132 13.30 9.62 -16.45
C GLY A 132 14.66 9.69 -17.13
N PRO A 133 14.82 9.05 -18.31
CA PRO A 133 16.10 8.97 -19.01
C PRO A 133 16.73 10.36 -19.08
N LEU A 134 17.86 10.50 -18.39
CA LEU A 134 18.67 11.68 -18.12
C LEU A 134 18.57 12.75 -19.21
N SER A 135 17.54 13.59 -19.15
CA SER A 135 17.48 14.81 -19.94
C SER A 135 18.34 15.84 -19.21
N THR A 136 19.51 16.08 -19.78
CA THR A 136 20.58 17.00 -19.37
C THR A 136 20.09 18.44 -19.20
N ARG A 137 19.34 18.71 -18.13
CA ARG A 137 19.11 20.06 -17.60
C ARG A 137 19.76 20.14 -16.23
N MET A 138 21.03 20.56 -16.26
CA MET A 138 21.97 20.57 -15.13
C MET A 138 21.89 21.83 -14.25
N VAL A 139 20.80 22.58 -14.30
CA VAL A 139 20.68 23.86 -13.58
C VAL A 139 19.31 23.88 -12.90
N ASP A 140 19.29 24.01 -11.57
CA ASP A 140 18.12 24.13 -10.66
C ASP A 140 17.53 22.85 -10.02
N ALA A 141 18.35 21.83 -9.75
CA ALA A 141 17.92 20.62 -9.01
C ALA A 141 17.71 20.82 -7.48
N ALA A 142 18.06 21.99 -6.91
CA ALA A 142 18.08 22.20 -5.46
C ALA A 142 16.69 22.48 -4.83
N ALA A 143 15.61 22.60 -5.60
CA ALA A 143 14.30 23.00 -5.09
C ALA A 143 13.14 22.12 -5.57
N SER A 144 13.34 20.81 -5.71
CA SER A 144 12.22 19.91 -5.98
C SER A 144 11.33 19.75 -4.72
N PRO A 145 10.00 19.86 -4.84
CA PRO A 145 9.07 19.70 -3.72
C PRO A 145 9.21 18.39 -2.91
N PRO A 146 9.52 17.21 -3.49
CA PRO A 146 9.69 15.98 -2.70
C PRO A 146 10.89 16.02 -1.76
N ALA A 147 12.00 16.66 -2.16
CA ALA A 147 13.18 16.76 -1.30
C ALA A 147 12.92 17.63 -0.05
N GLN A 148 12.18 18.73 -0.23
CA GLN A 148 11.78 19.59 0.89
C GLN A 148 10.83 18.89 1.86
N ALA A 149 9.87 18.10 1.35
CA ALA A 149 8.96 17.31 2.18
C ALA A 149 9.71 16.25 3.00
N ALA A 150 10.69 15.57 2.40
CA ALA A 150 11.54 14.60 3.10
C ALA A 150 12.40 15.26 4.19
N ALA A 151 12.99 16.42 3.91
CA ALA A 151 13.77 17.19 4.89
C ALA A 151 12.89 17.68 6.06
N ALA A 152 11.70 18.20 5.77
CA ALA A 152 10.74 18.63 6.78
C ALA A 152 10.29 17.46 7.69
N LYS A 153 10.05 16.28 7.09
CA LYS A 153 9.75 15.06 7.83
C LYS A 153 10.92 14.66 8.74
N GLY A 154 12.16 14.69 8.24
CA GLY A 154 13.36 14.42 9.03
C GLY A 154 13.50 15.34 10.24
N ALA A 155 13.34 16.65 10.04
CA ALA A 155 13.41 17.64 11.12
C ALA A 155 12.28 17.47 12.16
N ALA A 156 11.08 17.05 11.73
CA ALA A 156 9.98 16.76 12.64
C ALA A 156 10.29 15.53 13.53
N LEU A 157 10.87 14.47 12.95
CA LEU A 157 11.29 13.27 13.69
C LEU A 157 12.43 13.57 14.68
N GLU A 158 13.38 14.44 14.32
CA GLU A 158 14.43 14.92 15.23
C GLU A 158 13.84 15.65 16.43
N ARG A 159 12.91 16.60 16.19
CA ARG A 159 12.22 17.31 17.28
C ARG A 159 11.46 16.36 18.19
N LEU A 160 10.74 15.40 17.62
CA LEU A 160 9.99 14.40 18.39
C LEU A 160 10.93 13.55 19.26
N THR A 161 12.08 13.14 18.70
CA THR A 161 13.12 12.37 19.41
C THR A 161 13.70 13.17 20.57
N SER A 162 14.06 14.45 20.34
CA SER A 162 14.58 15.34 21.39
C SER A 162 13.56 15.63 22.50
N GLN A 163 12.29 15.83 22.15
CA GLN A 163 11.22 16.01 23.14
C GLN A 163 11.04 14.77 24.00
N GLN A 164 11.08 13.58 23.38
CA GLN A 164 10.97 12.33 24.10
C GLN A 164 12.20 12.08 25.00
N SER A 165 13.41 12.39 24.56
CA SER A 165 14.61 12.26 25.39
C SER A 165 14.55 13.18 26.61
N GLN A 166 14.07 14.40 26.44
CA GLN A 166 13.85 15.36 27.53
C GLN A 166 12.80 14.87 28.53
N LYS A 167 11.65 14.39 28.03
CA LYS A 167 10.57 13.84 28.86
C LYS A 167 11.03 12.66 29.72
N LEU A 168 11.94 11.85 29.21
CA LEU A 168 12.51 10.70 29.93
C LEU A 168 13.69 11.07 30.85
N GLY A 169 14.08 12.35 30.91
CA GLY A 169 15.23 12.80 31.72
C GLY A 169 16.57 12.28 31.21
N LEU A 170 16.69 12.00 29.90
CA LEU A 170 17.91 11.47 29.27
C LEU A 170 18.88 12.59 28.86
N GLU A 171 19.05 13.55 29.76
CA GLU A 171 20.06 14.60 29.69
C GLU A 171 21.17 14.32 30.71
N LEU A 172 22.41 14.72 30.40
CA LEU A 172 23.57 14.35 31.22
C LEU A 172 23.43 14.84 32.66
N ASP A 173 23.03 16.10 32.84
CA ASP A 173 22.93 16.72 34.15
C ASP A 173 21.84 16.05 34.99
N SER A 174 20.66 15.82 34.42
CA SER A 174 19.57 15.11 35.09
C SER A 174 19.93 13.68 35.51
N LEU A 175 20.70 12.97 34.67
CA LEU A 175 21.17 11.61 35.01
C LEU A 175 22.21 11.63 36.13
N ILE A 176 23.18 12.55 36.07
CA ILE A 176 24.19 12.68 37.12
C ILE A 176 23.53 13.08 38.44
N GLU A 177 22.59 14.02 38.43
CA GLU A 177 21.83 14.44 39.62
C GLU A 177 21.01 13.28 40.22
N GLY A 178 20.29 12.52 39.38
CA GLY A 178 19.54 11.35 39.84
C GLY A 178 20.44 10.26 40.43
N LEU A 179 21.59 9.98 39.80
CA LEU A 179 22.57 9.01 40.30
C LEU A 179 23.29 9.50 41.55
N TYR A 180 23.52 10.80 41.67
CA TYR A 180 24.04 11.42 42.88
C TYR A 180 23.05 11.27 44.03
N ALA A 181 21.76 11.55 43.82
CA ALA A 181 20.72 11.37 44.82
C ALA A 181 20.63 9.92 45.33
N LEU A 182 20.76 8.93 44.43
CA LEU A 182 20.84 7.51 44.83
C LEU A 182 22.09 7.21 45.65
N ALA A 183 23.23 7.82 45.33
CA ALA A 183 24.44 7.67 46.13
C ALA A 183 24.26 8.26 47.53
N VAL A 184 23.55 9.38 47.67
CA VAL A 184 23.18 9.97 48.97
C VAL A 184 22.31 9.02 49.78
N GLU A 185 21.32 8.38 49.16
CA GLU A 185 20.48 7.36 49.82
C GLU A 185 21.30 6.16 50.31
N GLU A 186 22.19 5.62 49.48
CA GLU A 186 23.04 4.47 49.81
C GLU A 186 24.09 4.80 50.89
N LEU A 187 24.50 6.06 51.00
CA LEU A 187 25.36 6.54 52.09
C LEU A 187 24.59 6.68 53.42
N GLY A 188 23.26 6.62 53.41
CA GLY A 188 22.41 6.75 54.59
C GLY A 188 22.25 8.18 55.11
N GLY A 189 22.48 9.18 54.26
CA GLY A 189 22.28 10.60 54.60
C GLY A 189 23.14 11.55 53.79
N GLU A 190 23.01 12.85 54.08
CA GLU A 190 23.76 13.93 53.43
C GLU A 190 25.28 13.65 53.44
N PRO A 191 25.97 13.65 52.27
CA PRO A 191 27.37 13.25 52.17
C PRO A 191 28.29 14.06 53.10
N ASP A 192 28.05 15.36 53.20
CA ASP A 192 28.77 16.26 54.10
C ASP A 192 28.71 15.82 55.56
N VAL A 193 27.55 15.34 56.01
CA VAL A 193 27.36 14.89 57.39
C VAL A 193 28.09 13.56 57.62
N VAL A 194 27.98 12.64 56.66
CA VAL A 194 28.65 11.34 56.71
C VAL A 194 30.17 11.51 56.73
N PHE A 195 30.74 12.31 55.83
CA PHE A 195 32.19 12.50 55.73
C PHE A 195 32.76 13.37 56.86
N ARG A 196 32.01 14.35 57.40
CA ARG A 196 32.42 15.05 58.62
C ARG A 196 32.48 14.12 59.83
N LYS A 197 31.62 13.10 59.91
CA LYS A 197 31.71 12.09 60.96
C LYS A 197 33.02 11.30 60.88
N ILE A 198 33.50 11.00 59.68
CA ILE A 198 34.81 10.34 59.46
C ILE A 198 35.94 11.24 59.99
N THR A 199 36.01 12.49 59.53
CA THR A 199 37.10 13.42 59.93
C THR A 199 37.16 13.62 61.46
N ARG A 200 36.01 13.71 62.12
CA ARG A 200 35.89 13.84 63.58
C ARG A 200 36.29 12.56 64.33
N SER A 201 35.91 11.38 63.82
CA SER A 201 36.23 10.09 64.45
C SER A 201 37.73 9.78 64.40
N SER A 202 38.43 10.28 63.38
CA SER A 202 39.87 10.09 63.26
C SER A 202 40.68 10.96 64.23
N ALA A 203 40.11 12.07 64.73
CA ALA A 203 40.78 13.00 65.66
C ALA A 203 40.98 12.44 67.08
N THR A 204 40.20 11.44 67.49
CA THR A 204 40.22 10.88 68.86
C THR A 204 41.10 9.63 69.02
N ALA A 205 41.77 9.15 67.96
CA ALA A 205 42.56 7.92 68.01
C ALA A 205 44.04 8.16 68.39
N PRO A 206 44.65 7.32 69.26
CA PRO A 206 46.04 7.47 69.68
C PRO A 206 47.06 7.17 68.55
N GLN A 207 47.55 8.26 67.94
CA GLN A 207 48.86 8.57 67.34
C GLN A 207 49.75 7.46 66.71
N SER A 208 49.42 6.98 65.50
CA SER A 208 50.43 6.34 64.62
C SER A 208 50.44 6.77 63.14
N LEU A 209 49.38 7.41 62.64
CA LEU A 209 49.27 7.86 61.24
C LEU A 209 48.90 9.35 61.16
N ALA A 210 49.33 10.02 60.08
CA ALA A 210 48.90 11.39 59.82
C ALA A 210 47.37 11.41 59.65
N PRO A 211 46.65 12.40 60.22
CA PRO A 211 45.18 12.43 60.20
C PRO A 211 44.57 12.27 58.80
N VAL A 212 45.20 12.87 57.79
CA VAL A 212 44.75 12.84 56.39
C VAL A 212 44.90 11.46 55.77
N ASP A 213 45.97 10.72 56.08
CA ASP A 213 46.16 9.36 55.55
C ASP A 213 45.10 8.42 56.12
N LYS A 214 44.74 8.61 57.40
CA LYS A 214 43.63 7.88 58.02
C LYS A 214 42.29 8.23 57.37
N TRP A 215 42.02 9.51 57.08
CA TRP A 215 40.81 9.90 56.34
C TRP A 215 40.71 9.24 54.97
N PHE A 216 41.84 9.14 54.23
CA PHE A 216 41.89 8.45 52.95
C PHE A 216 41.69 6.93 53.06
N ALA A 217 42.22 6.31 54.12
CA ALA A 217 41.96 4.90 54.40
C ALA A 217 40.48 4.63 54.72
N ASP A 218 39.88 5.46 55.57
CA ASP A 218 38.47 5.33 55.97
C ASP A 218 37.52 5.55 54.77
N ILE A 219 37.80 6.52 53.89
CA ILE A 219 36.96 6.75 52.70
C ILE A 219 37.18 5.70 51.60
N ALA A 220 38.35 5.06 51.56
CA ALA A 220 38.60 3.93 50.65
C ALA A 220 37.68 2.74 50.94
N CYS A 221 37.13 2.64 52.16
CA CYS A 221 36.07 1.66 52.45
C CYS A 221 34.77 1.93 51.68
N PHE A 222 34.50 3.17 51.25
CA PHE A 222 33.30 3.50 50.46
C PHE A 222 33.58 3.49 48.95
N PHE A 223 34.70 4.09 48.53
CA PHE A 223 35.02 4.32 47.12
C PHE A 223 36.11 3.38 46.56
N GLY A 224 36.58 2.43 47.35
CA GLY A 224 37.69 1.54 46.98
C GLY A 224 39.05 2.23 47.12
N PRO A 225 40.15 1.49 46.95
CA PRO A 225 41.50 2.04 47.01
C PRO A 225 41.72 3.14 45.96
N ARG A 226 42.72 3.99 46.16
CA ARG A 226 43.16 4.95 45.13
C ARG A 226 43.72 4.18 43.94
N HIS A 227 43.31 4.56 42.74
CA HIS A 227 43.77 3.94 41.52
C HIS A 227 44.78 4.84 40.83
N GLY A 228 45.91 4.26 40.44
CA GLY A 228 46.69 4.79 39.33
C GLY A 228 45.96 4.48 38.02
N ASP A 229 46.20 5.29 36.99
CA ASP A 229 45.52 5.29 35.67
C ASP A 229 45.49 3.96 34.88
N VAL A 230 46.05 2.85 35.39
CA VAL A 230 46.42 1.68 34.57
C VAL A 230 45.53 0.45 34.77
N ASP A 231 44.83 0.30 35.90
CA ASP A 231 44.07 -0.94 36.19
C ASP A 231 42.54 -0.73 36.22
N PRO A 232 41.74 -1.72 35.75
CA PRO A 232 40.29 -1.69 35.87
C PRO A 232 39.91 -1.62 37.35
N THR A 233 39.21 -0.55 37.74
CA THR A 233 38.84 -0.26 39.12
C THR A 233 38.16 -1.45 39.81
N PRO A 234 38.76 -2.11 40.82
CA PRO A 234 38.06 -2.91 41.80
C PRO A 234 36.80 -2.20 42.28
N SER A 235 35.69 -2.92 42.22
CA SER A 235 34.39 -2.39 42.56
C SER A 235 34.35 -1.95 44.01
N SER A 236 34.05 -0.68 44.26
CA SER A 236 33.85 -0.19 45.62
C SER A 236 32.51 -0.66 46.21
N PRO A 237 32.34 -0.72 47.54
CA PRO A 237 31.05 -1.09 48.13
C PRO A 237 29.90 -0.18 47.71
N LEU A 238 30.12 1.14 47.63
CA LEU A 238 29.11 2.08 47.14
C LEU A 238 28.81 1.86 45.65
N HIS A 239 29.84 1.65 44.83
CA HIS A 239 29.65 1.33 43.41
C HIS A 239 28.84 0.05 43.23
N ASN A 240 29.13 -1.01 44.01
CA ASN A 240 28.39 -2.27 43.98
C ASN A 240 26.94 -2.11 44.43
N ALA A 241 26.68 -1.30 45.45
CA ALA A 241 25.32 -1.02 45.90
C ALA A 241 24.51 -0.31 44.80
N LEU A 242 25.09 0.74 44.19
CA LEU A 242 24.46 1.45 43.09
C LEU A 242 24.29 0.58 41.84
N LEU A 243 25.28 -0.23 41.48
CA LEU A 243 25.18 -1.20 40.39
C LEU A 243 24.04 -2.21 40.59
N LYS A 244 23.76 -2.63 41.83
CA LYS A 244 22.62 -3.51 42.13
C LYS A 244 21.28 -2.82 41.93
N ARG A 245 21.20 -1.51 42.19
CA ARG A 245 19.98 -0.71 41.98
C ARG A 245 19.79 -0.26 40.53
N LEU A 246 20.86 -0.08 39.79
CA LEU A 246 20.84 0.47 38.44
C LEU A 246 19.86 -0.25 37.48
N PRO A 247 19.77 -1.61 37.45
CA PRO A 247 18.80 -2.30 36.61
C PRO A 247 17.34 -1.97 36.93
N GLN A 248 17.01 -1.66 38.19
CA GLN A 248 15.65 -1.32 38.61
C GLN A 248 15.20 0.04 38.05
N LEU A 249 16.14 0.92 37.74
CA LEU A 249 15.89 2.23 37.11
C LEU A 249 15.93 2.14 35.59
N ILE A 250 16.90 1.38 35.05
CA ILE A 250 17.06 1.23 33.59
C ILE A 250 15.89 0.45 33.00
N ALA A 251 15.47 -0.66 33.61
CA ALA A 251 14.45 -1.53 33.03
C ALA A 251 13.15 -0.80 32.67
N PRO A 252 12.48 -0.06 33.58
CA PRO A 252 11.22 0.61 33.23
C PRO A 252 11.40 1.71 32.17
N LEU A 253 12.50 2.46 32.20
CA LEU A 253 12.80 3.49 31.20
C LEU A 253 13.14 2.89 29.83
N GLY A 254 13.91 1.80 29.82
CA GLY A 254 14.26 1.05 28.62
C GLY A 254 13.03 0.43 27.97
N GLU A 255 12.13 -0.14 28.78
CA GLU A 255 10.83 -0.66 28.33
C GLU A 255 9.95 0.45 27.77
N GLN A 256 9.80 1.57 28.47
CA GLN A 256 9.04 2.72 28.00
C GLN A 256 9.58 3.28 26.67
N LEU A 257 10.91 3.37 26.53
CA LEU A 257 11.56 3.81 25.31
C LEU A 257 11.34 2.83 24.16
N ARG A 258 11.47 1.52 24.43
CA ARG A 258 11.20 0.45 23.46
C ARG A 258 9.76 0.50 22.98
N ASP A 259 8.79 0.54 23.89
CA ASP A 259 7.37 0.57 23.56
C ASP A 259 7.00 1.80 22.75
N TRP A 260 7.56 2.97 23.10
CA TRP A 260 7.38 4.19 22.32
C TRP A 260 7.92 4.05 20.90
N LEU A 261 9.15 3.55 20.73
CA LEU A 261 9.74 3.32 19.40
C LEU A 261 8.91 2.35 18.56
N LEU A 262 8.39 1.30 19.19
CA LEU A 262 7.57 0.28 18.53
C LEU A 262 6.12 0.74 18.26
N ALA A 263 5.68 1.84 18.87
CA ALA A 263 4.40 2.50 18.60
C ALA A 263 4.48 3.54 17.49
N LEU A 264 5.67 4.03 17.12
CA LEU A 264 5.83 5.01 16.03
C LEU A 264 5.27 4.56 14.66
N PRO A 265 5.33 3.27 14.26
CA PRO A 265 4.72 2.84 13.00
C PRO A 265 3.20 3.03 12.92
N GLU A 266 2.53 3.17 14.07
CA GLU A 266 1.09 3.45 14.16
C GLU A 266 0.76 4.86 13.62
N ASP A 267 1.69 5.81 13.77
CA ASP A 267 1.56 7.17 13.24
C ASP A 267 1.75 7.18 11.70
N PRO A 268 0.75 7.60 10.91
CA PRO A 268 0.86 7.73 9.46
C PRO A 268 2.00 8.63 8.98
N ALA A 269 2.43 9.61 9.77
CA ALA A 269 3.51 10.52 9.41
C ALA A 269 4.89 9.86 9.55
N ALA A 270 5.10 9.09 10.61
CA ALA A 270 6.37 8.40 10.87
C ALA A 270 6.49 7.12 10.03
N ARG A 271 5.54 6.19 10.19
CA ARG A 271 5.59 4.82 9.65
C ARG A 271 6.89 4.09 10.04
N VAL A 272 7.15 2.94 9.42
CA VAL A 272 8.30 2.09 9.78
C VAL A 272 9.63 2.80 9.50
N SER A 273 9.78 3.51 8.39
CA SER A 273 11.01 4.27 8.07
C SER A 273 11.28 5.39 9.08
N GLY A 274 10.25 6.13 9.51
CA GLY A 274 10.38 7.16 10.53
C GLY A 274 10.76 6.57 11.88
N ALA A 275 10.19 5.43 12.25
CA ALA A 275 10.57 4.70 13.46
C ALA A 275 12.06 4.27 13.44
N HIS A 276 12.56 3.75 12.31
CA HIS A 276 13.99 3.45 12.12
C HIS A 276 14.88 4.67 12.26
N GLN A 277 14.44 5.82 11.72
CA GLN A 277 15.17 7.07 11.87
C GLN A 277 15.24 7.50 13.35
N CYS A 278 14.14 7.41 14.10
CA CYS A 278 14.12 7.67 15.54
C CYS A 278 15.04 6.70 16.32
N VAL A 279 15.09 5.41 15.97
CA VAL A 279 16.04 4.45 16.55
C VAL A 279 17.49 4.91 16.33
N LYS A 280 17.83 5.32 15.10
CA LYS A 280 19.17 5.81 14.76
C LYS A 280 19.52 7.07 15.56
N LEU A 281 18.60 8.03 15.65
CA LEU A 281 18.77 9.27 16.38
C LEU A 281 18.96 9.02 17.89
N PHE A 282 18.12 8.18 18.50
CA PHE A 282 18.26 7.81 19.92
C PHE A 282 19.55 7.05 20.21
N ARG A 283 19.95 6.12 19.35
CA ARG A 283 21.23 5.42 19.49
C ARG A 283 22.40 6.42 19.47
N GLY A 284 22.40 7.35 18.53
CA GLY A 284 23.41 8.42 18.46
C GLY A 284 23.41 9.31 19.70
N HIS A 285 22.23 9.72 20.18
CA HIS A 285 22.08 10.51 21.41
C HIS A 285 22.64 9.79 22.64
N LEU A 286 22.26 8.53 22.86
CA LEU A 286 22.73 7.75 24.01
C LEU A 286 24.23 7.45 23.95
N GLN A 287 24.79 7.22 22.76
CA GLN A 287 26.24 7.11 22.59
C GLN A 287 26.94 8.43 22.91
N GLY A 288 26.45 9.55 22.39
CA GLY A 288 26.98 10.88 22.71
C GLY A 288 26.89 11.21 24.20
N LEU A 289 25.80 10.84 24.86
CA LEU A 289 25.61 10.97 26.30
C LEU A 289 26.63 10.14 27.08
N SER A 290 26.87 8.88 26.68
CA SER A 290 27.90 8.02 27.27
C SER A 290 29.29 8.64 27.15
N GLU A 291 29.64 9.20 25.99
CA GLU A 291 30.95 9.85 25.79
C GLU A 291 31.09 11.12 26.62
N LYS A 292 30.07 11.98 26.67
CA LYS A 292 30.07 13.17 27.52
C LYS A 292 30.19 12.82 29.01
N ALA A 293 29.55 11.73 29.46
CA ALA A 293 29.66 11.25 30.82
C ALA A 293 31.10 10.76 31.14
N LYS A 294 31.76 10.08 30.19
CA LYS A 294 33.18 9.71 30.32
C LYS A 294 34.10 10.92 30.37
N GLU A 295 33.85 11.93 29.53
CA GLU A 295 34.60 13.19 29.54
C GLU A 295 34.45 13.93 30.87
N THR A 296 33.21 14.04 31.38
CA THR A 296 32.89 14.63 32.69
C THR A 296 33.61 13.87 33.80
N ARG A 297 33.60 12.53 33.76
CA ARG A 297 34.35 11.70 34.72
C ARG A 297 35.86 11.98 34.69
N ASN A 298 36.44 12.13 33.50
CA ASN A 298 37.87 12.41 33.34
C ASN A 298 38.22 13.82 33.85
N GLN A 299 37.36 14.81 33.57
CA GLN A 299 37.50 16.18 34.08
C GLN A 299 37.46 16.21 35.62
N ILE A 300 36.48 15.52 36.22
CA ILE A 300 36.37 15.39 37.68
C ILE A 300 37.61 14.67 38.26
N SER A 301 38.13 13.66 37.56
CA SER A 301 39.36 12.97 37.97
C SER A 301 40.56 13.92 38.07
N GLY A 302 40.72 14.82 37.09
CA GLY A 302 41.76 15.87 37.14
C GLY A 302 41.57 16.85 38.31
N GLN A 303 40.32 17.22 38.62
CA GLN A 303 40.00 18.07 39.77
C GLN A 303 40.31 17.38 41.10
N ILE A 304 39.99 16.08 41.21
CA ILE A 304 40.34 15.25 42.37
C ILE A 304 41.86 15.25 42.58
N ALA A 305 42.65 14.98 41.55
CA ALA A 305 44.12 14.98 41.65
C ALA A 305 44.66 16.34 42.13
N GLY A 306 44.09 17.46 41.64
CA GLY A 306 44.44 18.80 42.11
C GLY A 306 44.05 19.08 43.56
N ILE A 307 42.93 18.56 44.05
CA ILE A 307 42.56 18.64 45.48
C ILE A 307 43.52 17.83 46.34
N GLU A 308 43.89 16.63 45.89
CA GLU A 308 44.83 15.76 46.60
C GLU A 308 46.22 16.38 46.71
N GLN A 309 46.73 16.99 45.64
CA GLN A 309 48.00 17.72 45.67
C GLN A 309 47.95 18.89 46.67
N ARG A 310 46.85 19.65 46.70
CA ARG A 310 46.67 20.74 47.68
C ARG A 310 46.60 20.24 49.12
N LEU A 311 45.91 19.11 49.35
CA LEU A 311 45.88 18.44 50.65
C LEU A 311 47.29 18.00 51.09
N ALA A 312 48.09 17.42 50.20
CA ALA A 312 49.46 17.01 50.49
C ALA A 312 50.39 18.20 50.81
N LEU A 313 50.17 19.36 50.18
CA LEU A 313 50.90 20.59 50.50
C LEU A 313 50.45 21.20 51.84
N ALA A 314 49.15 21.16 52.14
CA ALA A 314 48.58 21.66 53.39
C ALA A 314 49.08 20.88 54.61
N THR A 315 49.34 19.57 54.48
CA THR A 315 49.91 18.73 55.54
C THR A 315 51.42 18.91 55.71
N ARG A 316 52.14 19.28 54.66
CA ARG A 316 53.61 19.44 54.69
C ARG A 316 54.09 20.81 55.14
N SER A 317 53.26 21.87 55.10
CA SER A 317 53.67 23.21 55.50
C SER A 317 53.84 23.28 57.02
N PRO A 318 55.09 23.30 57.56
CA PRO A 318 55.29 23.37 58.99
C PRO A 318 54.77 24.73 59.47
N ALA A 319 54.00 24.73 60.55
CA ALA A 319 53.42 25.93 61.14
C ALA A 319 54.53 26.93 61.54
N LYS A 320 54.95 27.79 60.60
CA LYS A 320 55.87 28.90 60.89
C LYS A 320 55.19 29.79 61.93
N ALA A 321 55.93 30.09 63.00
CA ALA A 321 55.50 30.55 64.32
C ALA A 321 54.77 31.91 64.41
N THR A 322 54.10 32.36 63.35
CA THR A 322 53.36 33.63 63.31
C THR A 322 51.90 33.43 63.71
N GLY A 323 51.65 33.26 65.02
CA GLY A 323 50.43 33.65 65.77
C GLY A 323 49.00 33.22 65.35
N ARG A 324 48.72 32.78 64.12
CA ARG A 324 47.38 32.39 63.63
C ARG A 324 47.31 30.87 63.39
N LYS A 325 47.25 30.10 64.48
CA LYS A 325 47.25 28.63 64.45
C LYS A 325 45.89 27.96 64.18
N LYS A 326 44.79 28.71 63.97
CA LYS A 326 43.43 28.12 63.98
C LYS A 326 42.85 27.72 62.61
N ASP A 327 43.35 28.26 61.49
CA ASP A 327 42.66 28.10 60.19
C ASP A 327 43.10 26.88 59.36
N GLY A 328 44.30 26.32 59.61
CA GLY A 328 44.85 25.24 58.77
C GLY A 328 44.07 23.91 58.81
N SER A 329 43.55 23.54 60.00
CA SER A 329 42.74 22.32 60.16
C SER A 329 41.40 22.43 59.42
N SER A 330 40.81 23.62 59.44
CA SER A 330 39.54 23.89 58.73
C SER A 330 39.73 23.82 57.21
N LEU A 331 40.88 24.26 56.69
CA LEU A 331 41.17 24.17 55.26
C LEU A 331 41.33 22.71 54.80
N ALA A 332 42.09 21.90 55.54
CA ALA A 332 42.27 20.49 55.20
C ALA A 332 40.94 19.71 55.26
N GLU A 333 40.09 19.98 56.26
CA GLU A 333 38.75 19.39 56.34
C GLU A 333 37.89 19.81 55.14
N SER A 334 37.86 21.10 54.78
CA SER A 334 37.08 21.58 53.63
C SER A 334 37.53 20.99 52.29
N LEU A 335 38.84 20.87 52.07
CA LEU A 335 39.40 20.23 50.87
C LEU A 335 39.09 18.73 50.85
N PHE A 336 39.11 18.07 52.01
CA PHE A 336 38.75 16.66 52.11
C PHE A 336 37.27 16.45 51.79
N LEU A 337 36.35 17.24 52.35
CA LEU A 337 34.93 17.16 52.02
C LEU A 337 34.67 17.40 50.53
N GLN A 338 35.35 18.41 49.96
CA GLN A 338 35.31 18.68 48.52
C GLN A 338 35.78 17.46 47.70
N HIS A 339 36.88 16.82 48.11
CA HIS A 339 37.35 15.58 47.49
C HIS A 339 36.27 14.48 47.52
N CYS A 340 35.64 14.24 48.67
CA CYS A 340 34.59 13.23 48.81
C CYS A 340 33.41 13.50 47.88
N GLN A 341 32.98 14.77 47.79
CA GLN A 341 31.89 15.18 46.91
C GLN A 341 32.23 14.92 45.44
N PHE A 342 33.43 15.30 45.00
CA PHE A 342 33.88 14.99 43.63
C PHE A 342 33.99 13.49 43.36
N ARG A 343 34.34 12.66 44.36
CA ARG A 343 34.33 11.20 44.21
C ARG A 343 32.92 10.65 43.97
N ILE A 344 31.89 11.22 44.61
CA ILE A 344 30.49 10.86 44.31
C ILE A 344 30.11 11.28 42.89
N TYR A 345 30.43 12.51 42.48
CA TYR A 345 30.17 12.96 41.10
C TYR A 345 30.91 12.13 40.05
N GLN A 346 32.16 11.73 40.32
CA GLN A 346 32.93 10.84 39.46
C GLN A 346 32.22 9.49 39.29
N LEU A 347 31.73 8.92 40.38
CA LEU A 347 30.99 7.68 40.40
C LEU A 347 29.65 7.80 39.67
N ALA A 348 28.91 8.89 39.88
CA ALA A 348 27.66 9.19 39.18
C ALA A 348 27.88 9.32 37.67
N ALA A 349 28.92 10.04 37.23
CA ALA A 349 29.27 10.15 35.81
C ALA A 349 29.67 8.79 35.19
N GLN A 350 30.39 7.95 35.93
CA GLN A 350 30.70 6.58 35.49
C GLN A 350 29.43 5.73 35.32
N LEU A 351 28.52 5.79 36.29
CA LEU A 351 27.25 5.07 36.24
C LEU A 351 26.32 5.63 35.14
N ALA A 352 26.35 6.94 34.86
CA ALA A 352 25.59 7.55 33.77
C ALA A 352 26.04 7.03 32.41
N SER A 353 27.35 6.83 32.21
CA SER A 353 27.89 6.19 31.00
C SER A 353 27.36 4.76 30.83
N GLN A 354 27.38 3.95 31.90
CA GLN A 354 26.85 2.59 31.89
C GLN A 354 25.33 2.56 31.69
N PHE A 355 24.60 3.50 32.30
CA PHE A 355 23.16 3.67 32.15
C PHE A 355 22.79 3.91 30.69
N ALA A 356 23.47 4.86 30.03
CA ALA A 356 23.26 5.15 28.62
C ALA A 356 23.59 3.95 27.72
N GLN A 357 24.68 3.22 28.00
CA GLN A 357 25.06 2.01 27.25
C GLN A 357 24.02 0.89 27.37
N ASN A 358 23.45 0.68 28.55
CA ASN A 358 22.40 -0.32 28.74
C ASN A 358 21.11 0.06 28.00
N LEU A 359 20.74 1.34 27.95
CA LEU A 359 19.59 1.81 27.17
C LEU A 359 19.77 1.61 25.65
N VAL A 360 21.00 1.67 25.14
CA VAL A 360 21.29 1.34 23.73
C VAL A 360 20.86 -0.10 23.41
N GLY A 361 20.91 -1.03 24.37
CA GLY A 361 20.41 -2.40 24.22
C GLY A 361 18.90 -2.44 23.90
N PHE A 362 18.07 -1.71 24.65
CA PHE A 362 16.62 -1.62 24.42
C PHE A 362 16.29 -0.96 23.08
N VAL A 363 16.97 0.13 22.73
CA VAL A 363 16.80 0.80 21.43
C VAL A 363 17.18 -0.12 20.28
N SER A 364 18.22 -0.95 20.47
CA SER A 364 18.65 -1.92 19.46
C SER A 364 17.64 -3.04 19.27
N GLN A 365 17.09 -3.58 20.35
CA GLN A 365 15.99 -4.57 20.29
C GLN A 365 14.76 -4.02 19.55
N ALA A 366 14.39 -2.76 19.80
CA ALA A 366 13.32 -2.10 19.04
C ALA A 366 13.67 -1.99 17.55
N GLY A 367 14.92 -1.62 17.25
CA GLY A 367 15.44 -1.55 15.88
C GLY A 367 15.36 -2.87 15.14
N ASP A 368 15.71 -3.99 15.79
CA ASP A 368 15.65 -5.32 15.20
C ASP A 368 14.21 -5.71 14.84
N GLN A 369 13.25 -5.49 15.76
CA GLN A 369 11.83 -5.75 15.50
C GLN A 369 11.26 -4.87 14.38
N LEU A 370 11.64 -3.59 14.33
CA LEU A 370 11.26 -2.69 13.23
C LEU A 370 11.90 -3.11 11.91
N HIS A 371 13.10 -3.72 11.94
CA HIS A 371 13.77 -4.21 10.75
C HIS A 371 13.05 -5.44 10.19
N ASP A 372 12.65 -6.36 11.06
CA ASP A 372 11.81 -7.51 10.68
C ASP A 372 10.47 -7.06 10.08
N LEU A 373 9.80 -6.07 10.70
CA LEU A 373 8.57 -5.49 10.16
C LEU A 373 8.77 -4.84 8.79
N ALA A 374 9.88 -4.11 8.60
CA ALA A 374 10.23 -3.52 7.31
C ALA A 374 10.48 -4.59 6.23
N ARG A 375 11.19 -5.68 6.60
CA ARG A 375 11.43 -6.82 5.71
C ARG A 375 10.13 -7.50 5.31
N ASP A 376 9.22 -7.72 6.25
CA ASP A 376 7.91 -8.32 6.01
C ASP A 376 7.07 -7.44 5.06
N LEU A 377 7.01 -6.13 5.29
CA LEU A 377 6.31 -5.20 4.39
C LEU A 377 6.93 -5.20 2.97
N LYS A 378 8.25 -5.22 2.88
CA LYS A 378 8.95 -5.29 1.59
C LYS A 378 8.66 -6.60 0.87
N HIS A 379 8.62 -7.72 1.59
CA HIS A 379 8.25 -9.01 1.04
C HIS A 379 6.80 -9.01 0.55
N LEU A 380 5.85 -8.49 1.34
CA LEU A 380 4.45 -8.34 0.94
C LEU A 380 4.32 -7.46 -0.31
N ALA A 381 5.01 -6.31 -0.35
CA ALA A 381 5.01 -5.42 -1.51
C ALA A 381 5.58 -6.09 -2.77
N GLY A 382 6.53 -7.01 -2.61
CA GLY A 382 7.12 -7.80 -3.70
C GLY A 382 6.20 -8.89 -4.26
N GLN A 383 5.10 -9.23 -3.58
CA GLN A 383 4.09 -10.17 -4.10
C GLN A 383 3.19 -9.53 -5.16
N PHE A 384 3.17 -8.21 -5.25
CA PHE A 384 2.36 -7.45 -6.18
C PHE A 384 3.20 -7.04 -7.39
N ALA A 385 2.69 -7.32 -8.58
CA ALA A 385 3.36 -6.94 -9.82
C ALA A 385 3.27 -5.42 -10.04
N PRO A 386 4.37 -4.75 -10.41
CA PRO A 386 4.30 -3.37 -10.85
C PRO A 386 3.48 -3.27 -12.14
N LEU A 387 2.82 -2.12 -12.35
CA LEU A 387 2.13 -1.86 -13.61
C LEU A 387 3.16 -1.84 -14.75
N ALA A 388 3.10 -2.84 -15.63
CA ALA A 388 4.01 -2.92 -16.76
C ALA A 388 3.77 -1.76 -17.73
N ALA A 389 4.84 -1.14 -18.24
CA ALA A 389 4.73 -0.23 -19.36
C ALA A 389 4.19 -1.03 -20.55
N ALA A 390 3.00 -0.69 -21.03
CA ALA A 390 2.34 -1.46 -22.05
C ALA A 390 2.98 -1.17 -23.42
N VAL A 391 4.00 -1.96 -23.78
CA VAL A 391 4.70 -1.87 -25.06
C VAL A 391 3.73 -2.30 -26.17
N GLY A 392 3.33 -1.36 -27.04
CA GLY A 392 2.39 -1.62 -28.13
C GLY A 392 0.91 -1.50 -27.74
N SER A 393 0.60 -0.91 -26.59
CA SER A 393 -0.78 -0.67 -26.16
C SER A 393 -1.51 0.37 -27.02
N ASP A 394 -2.83 0.19 -27.13
CA ASP A 394 -3.74 1.16 -27.72
C ASP A 394 -3.67 2.49 -26.95
N GLU A 395 -3.95 3.59 -27.65
CA GLU A 395 -3.93 4.95 -27.11
C GLU A 395 -4.81 5.11 -25.87
N LEU A 396 -5.94 4.39 -25.83
CA LEU A 396 -6.83 4.34 -24.67
C LEU A 396 -6.15 3.74 -23.44
N GLU A 397 -5.43 2.64 -23.61
CA GLU A 397 -4.74 1.96 -22.52
C GLU A 397 -3.57 2.82 -22.01
N GLN A 398 -2.87 3.55 -22.89
CA GLN A 398 -1.86 4.51 -22.47
C GLN A 398 -2.44 5.66 -21.64
N ARG A 399 -3.57 6.26 -22.07
CA ARG A 399 -4.29 7.29 -21.30
C ARG A 399 -4.74 6.76 -19.95
N ALA A 400 -5.20 5.52 -19.91
CA ALA A 400 -5.62 4.86 -18.68
C ALA A 400 -4.45 4.60 -17.72
N ILE A 401 -3.31 4.12 -18.21
CA ILE A 401 -2.08 3.97 -17.42
C ILE A 401 -1.63 5.31 -16.85
N ALA A 402 -1.58 6.36 -17.68
CA ALA A 402 -1.19 7.70 -17.24
C ALA A 402 -2.14 8.25 -16.17
N LYS A 403 -3.45 8.02 -16.32
CA LYS A 403 -4.45 8.41 -15.33
C LYS A 403 -4.28 7.65 -14.01
N LEU A 404 -4.10 6.32 -14.06
CA LEU A 404 -3.85 5.50 -12.87
C LEU A 404 -2.57 5.93 -12.14
N GLN A 405 -1.50 6.24 -12.87
CA GLN A 405 -0.25 6.76 -12.29
C GLN A 405 -0.41 8.13 -11.64
N THR A 406 -1.22 9.01 -12.23
CA THR A 406 -1.52 10.34 -11.69
C THR A 406 -2.34 10.25 -10.40
N ASP A 407 -3.32 9.35 -10.36
CA ASP A 407 -4.22 9.17 -9.21
C ASP A 407 -3.67 8.22 -8.14
N GLU A 408 -2.52 7.59 -8.40
CA GLU A 408 -1.96 6.53 -7.56
C GLU A 408 -1.74 6.99 -6.12
N ASP A 409 -1.13 8.16 -5.93
CA ASP A 409 -0.76 8.65 -4.59
C ASP A 409 -2.00 9.04 -3.77
N GLU A 410 -2.99 9.67 -4.39
CA GLU A 410 -4.26 10.01 -3.75
C GLU A 410 -5.05 8.74 -3.39
N SER A 411 -5.12 7.79 -4.32
CA SER A 411 -5.81 6.52 -4.11
C SER A 411 -5.15 5.69 -3.01
N ALA A 412 -3.81 5.63 -3.00
CA ALA A 412 -3.06 4.94 -1.96
C ALA A 412 -3.27 5.59 -0.59
N LEU A 413 -3.31 6.93 -0.51
CA LEU A 413 -3.63 7.65 0.71
C LEU A 413 -5.04 7.33 1.22
N ARG A 414 -6.04 7.30 0.33
CA ARG A 414 -7.43 6.99 0.69
C ARG A 414 -7.57 5.57 1.22
N ILE A 415 -6.89 4.60 0.59
CA ILE A 415 -6.86 3.21 1.06
C ILE A 415 -6.15 3.13 2.41
N ASP A 416 -5.01 3.80 2.59
CA ASP A 416 -4.30 3.85 3.87
C ASP A 416 -5.20 4.38 5.01
N GLN A 417 -5.95 5.46 4.74
CA GLN A 417 -6.92 6.02 5.70
C GLN A 417 -8.05 5.04 6.03
N PHE A 418 -8.55 4.29 5.04
CA PHE A 418 -9.54 3.23 5.27
C PHE A 418 -9.00 2.16 6.22
N PHE A 419 -7.78 1.66 6.00
CA PHE A 419 -7.16 0.65 6.87
C PHE A 419 -6.88 1.19 8.27
N GLN A 420 -6.42 2.44 8.39
CA GLN A 420 -6.23 3.12 9.67
C GLN A 420 -7.52 3.15 10.49
N GLN A 421 -8.64 3.55 9.88
CA GLN A 421 -9.92 3.70 10.57
C GLN A 421 -10.61 2.36 10.87
N GLN A 422 -10.56 1.40 9.94
CA GLN A 422 -11.37 0.19 10.03
C GLN A 422 -10.62 -1.00 10.65
N ILE A 423 -9.32 -1.12 10.37
CA ILE A 423 -8.54 -2.31 10.73
C ILE A 423 -7.56 -2.01 11.85
N PHE A 424 -6.69 -1.02 11.66
CA PHE A 424 -5.60 -0.72 12.61
C PHE A 424 -6.11 -0.11 13.91
N ALA A 425 -7.25 0.59 13.91
CA ALA A 425 -7.87 1.12 15.13
C ALA A 425 -8.17 0.03 16.19
N THR A 426 -8.41 -1.22 15.77
CA THR A 426 -8.80 -2.30 16.70
C THR A 426 -7.59 -3.06 17.24
N ALA A 427 -6.66 -3.45 16.37
CA ALA A 427 -5.54 -4.33 16.74
C ALA A 427 -4.18 -3.61 16.79
N GLY A 428 -4.07 -2.42 16.23
CA GLY A 428 -2.80 -1.76 15.91
C GLY A 428 -2.22 -2.25 14.57
N PHE A 429 -1.54 -1.35 13.88
CA PHE A 429 -0.82 -1.56 12.64
C PHE A 429 0.19 -2.71 12.77
N ARG A 430 1.05 -2.67 13.80
CA ARG A 430 2.10 -3.68 13.98
C ARG A 430 1.50 -5.07 14.20
N ALA A 431 0.54 -5.19 15.12
CA ALA A 431 -0.06 -6.48 15.44
C ALA A 431 -0.84 -7.05 14.26
N THR A 432 -1.48 -6.21 13.44
CA THR A 432 -2.19 -6.65 12.24
C THR A 432 -1.24 -7.23 11.19
N LEU A 433 -0.09 -6.59 10.94
CA LEU A 433 0.87 -7.05 9.93
C LEU A 433 1.65 -8.31 10.36
N LEU A 434 1.94 -8.43 11.65
CA LEU A 434 2.63 -9.60 12.21
C LEU A 434 1.71 -10.82 12.40
N GLN A 435 0.40 -10.66 12.23
CA GLN A 435 -0.49 -11.82 12.15
C GLN A 435 -0.12 -12.62 10.89
N GLY A 436 0.39 -13.83 11.08
CA GLY A 436 0.66 -14.78 10.01
C GLY A 436 -0.60 -15.56 9.59
N GLY A 437 -0.45 -16.42 8.58
CA GLY A 437 -1.50 -17.37 8.17
C GLY A 437 -2.71 -16.70 7.52
N GLU A 438 -3.91 -17.15 7.89
CA GLU A 438 -5.19 -16.76 7.27
C GLU A 438 -5.46 -15.25 7.38
N LYS A 439 -5.22 -14.66 8.55
CA LYS A 439 -5.46 -13.22 8.78
C LYS A 439 -4.65 -12.32 7.86
N ARG A 440 -3.42 -12.74 7.51
CA ARG A 440 -2.59 -12.06 6.50
C ARG A 440 -3.21 -12.20 5.11
N GLY A 441 -3.73 -13.37 4.78
CA GLY A 441 -4.49 -13.60 3.55
C GLY A 441 -5.70 -12.68 3.44
N ASP A 442 -6.49 -12.58 4.50
CA ASP A 442 -7.68 -11.71 4.56
C ASP A 442 -7.31 -10.24 4.40
N LEU A 443 -6.23 -9.79 5.06
CA LEU A 443 -5.72 -8.42 4.92
C LEU A 443 -5.36 -8.11 3.46
N LEU A 444 -4.65 -9.01 2.78
CA LEU A 444 -4.25 -8.81 1.39
C LEU A 444 -5.46 -8.90 0.43
N ALA A 445 -6.43 -9.77 0.71
CA ALA A 445 -7.66 -9.86 -0.06
C ALA A 445 -8.47 -8.55 0.04
N LEU A 446 -8.61 -8.01 1.25
CA LEU A 446 -9.27 -6.73 1.48
C LEU A 446 -8.50 -5.57 0.81
N LEU A 447 -7.16 -5.60 0.87
CA LEU A 447 -6.34 -4.59 0.20
C LEU A 447 -6.56 -4.61 -1.31
N ARG A 448 -6.57 -5.79 -1.94
CA ARG A 448 -6.89 -5.96 -3.36
C ARG A 448 -8.30 -5.48 -3.70
N GLN A 449 -9.29 -5.77 -2.85
CA GLN A 449 -10.65 -5.30 -3.05
C GLN A 449 -10.72 -3.76 -3.08
N GLN A 450 -10.11 -3.09 -2.09
CA GLN A 450 -10.08 -1.63 -2.01
C GLN A 450 -9.28 -1.01 -3.16
N ALA A 451 -8.13 -1.60 -3.51
CA ALA A 451 -7.33 -1.16 -4.64
C ALA A 451 -8.08 -1.31 -5.97
N ARG A 452 -8.81 -2.42 -6.17
CA ARG A 452 -9.65 -2.63 -7.36
C ARG A 452 -10.76 -1.59 -7.46
N GLN A 453 -11.44 -1.29 -6.36
CA GLN A 453 -12.47 -0.25 -6.32
C GLN A 453 -11.89 1.13 -6.67
N ALA A 454 -10.74 1.49 -6.10
CA ALA A 454 -10.07 2.75 -6.41
C ALA A 454 -9.59 2.83 -7.87
N THR A 455 -9.06 1.72 -8.41
CA THR A 455 -8.63 1.61 -9.82
C THR A 455 -9.81 1.83 -10.75
N LEU A 456 -10.93 1.13 -10.53
CA LEU A 456 -12.15 1.29 -11.31
C LEU A 456 -12.70 2.72 -11.19
N ALA A 457 -12.69 3.31 -9.99
CA ALA A 457 -13.13 4.68 -9.79
C ALA A 457 -12.26 5.70 -10.54
N SER A 458 -10.94 5.51 -10.59
CA SER A 458 -10.01 6.34 -11.37
C SER A 458 -10.26 6.20 -12.87
N LEU A 459 -10.43 4.96 -13.37
CA LEU A 459 -10.75 4.69 -14.77
C LEU A 459 -12.11 5.27 -15.20
N CYS A 460 -13.10 5.32 -14.30
CA CYS A 460 -14.40 5.97 -14.56
C CYS A 460 -14.27 7.50 -14.77
N GLN A 461 -13.15 8.13 -14.40
CA GLN A 461 -12.93 9.56 -14.63
C GLN A 461 -12.47 9.87 -16.06
N ILE A 462 -12.10 8.85 -16.85
CA ILE A 462 -11.71 9.02 -18.24
C ILE A 462 -12.98 9.24 -19.07
N ASP A 463 -13.06 10.38 -19.77
CA ASP A 463 -14.20 10.70 -20.63
C ASP A 463 -14.13 9.86 -21.92
N LEU A 464 -14.69 8.65 -21.87
CA LEU A 464 -14.79 7.77 -23.04
C LEU A 464 -15.66 8.39 -24.15
N SER A 465 -16.57 9.32 -23.84
CA SER A 465 -17.34 10.02 -24.87
C SER A 465 -16.47 10.98 -25.68
N ALA A 466 -15.55 11.69 -25.02
CA ALA A 466 -14.55 12.53 -25.67
C ALA A 466 -13.63 11.68 -26.58
N LEU A 467 -13.21 10.50 -26.09
CA LEU A 467 -12.43 9.56 -26.88
C LEU A 467 -13.19 9.08 -28.12
N VAL A 468 -14.47 8.70 -27.99
CA VAL A 468 -15.27 8.28 -29.17
C VAL A 468 -15.36 9.40 -30.21
N LYS A 469 -15.49 10.67 -29.79
CA LYS A 469 -15.46 11.82 -30.70
C LYS A 469 -14.12 11.95 -31.41
N GLU A 470 -13.03 11.70 -30.71
CA GLU A 470 -11.68 11.72 -31.27
C GLU A 470 -11.45 10.58 -32.26
N LEU A 471 -11.86 9.36 -31.90
CA LEU A 471 -11.80 8.18 -32.76
C LEU A 471 -12.67 8.30 -34.02
N GLY A 472 -13.73 9.11 -33.96
CA GLY A 472 -14.60 9.43 -35.10
C GLY A 472 -14.03 10.48 -36.06
N LYS A 473 -12.94 11.17 -35.71
CA LYS A 473 -12.28 12.09 -36.65
C LYS A 473 -11.66 11.29 -37.80
N PRO A 474 -11.82 11.72 -39.05
CA PRO A 474 -11.20 11.05 -40.20
C PRO A 474 -9.68 11.09 -40.04
N GLY A 475 -9.02 9.96 -40.31
CA GLY A 475 -7.56 9.90 -40.34
C GLY A 475 -7.01 10.60 -41.59
N GLU A 476 -5.73 10.98 -41.58
CA GLU A 476 -5.10 11.69 -42.71
C GLU A 476 -5.20 10.93 -44.05
N ASN A 477 -5.32 9.60 -44.02
CA ASN A 477 -5.33 8.74 -45.20
C ASN A 477 -6.34 7.57 -45.15
N GLY A 478 -7.43 7.65 -44.38
CA GLY A 478 -8.32 6.49 -44.26
C GLY A 478 -9.56 6.63 -43.38
N PRO A 479 -10.33 5.52 -43.25
CA PRO A 479 -11.51 5.48 -42.38
C PRO A 479 -11.11 5.79 -40.94
N SER A 480 -12.05 6.36 -40.19
CA SER A 480 -11.81 6.68 -38.78
C SER A 480 -11.59 5.40 -37.95
N LYS A 481 -10.84 5.49 -36.83
CA LYS A 481 -10.68 4.32 -35.93
C LYS A 481 -12.04 3.82 -35.42
N LEU A 482 -12.98 4.74 -35.18
CA LEU A 482 -14.34 4.41 -34.79
C LEU A 482 -15.07 3.61 -35.88
N GLU A 483 -14.88 3.98 -37.15
CA GLU A 483 -15.44 3.24 -38.27
C GLU A 483 -14.88 1.81 -38.34
N ALA A 484 -13.59 1.62 -38.11
CA ALA A 484 -13.00 0.28 -38.03
C ALA A 484 -13.62 -0.55 -36.89
N LEU A 485 -13.86 0.06 -35.72
CA LEU A 485 -14.58 -0.59 -34.61
C LEU A 485 -16.03 -0.91 -34.98
N MET A 486 -16.70 -0.02 -35.71
CA MET A 486 -18.07 -0.26 -36.19
C MET A 486 -18.11 -1.42 -37.17
N VAL A 487 -17.15 -1.53 -38.08
CA VAL A 487 -17.01 -2.65 -39.02
C VAL A 487 -16.75 -3.95 -38.25
N ALA A 488 -15.87 -3.93 -37.24
CA ALA A 488 -15.59 -5.09 -36.40
C ALA A 488 -16.80 -5.55 -35.57
N ALA A 489 -17.70 -4.62 -35.21
CA ALA A 489 -18.94 -4.92 -34.50
C ALA A 489 -20.04 -5.51 -35.40
N GLN A 490 -19.88 -5.52 -36.73
CA GLN A 490 -20.91 -6.01 -37.64
C GLN A 490 -21.09 -7.53 -37.50
N PRO A 491 -22.33 -8.04 -37.43
CA PRO A 491 -22.55 -9.47 -37.49
C PRO A 491 -22.21 -10.01 -38.87
N TRP A 492 -21.70 -11.23 -38.89
CA TRP A 492 -21.31 -11.92 -40.12
C TRP A 492 -22.45 -12.04 -41.16
N LEU A 493 -23.71 -12.09 -40.73
CA LEU A 493 -24.88 -12.20 -41.62
C LEU A 493 -25.38 -10.84 -42.15
N GLN A 494 -24.69 -9.71 -41.90
CA GLN A 494 -25.19 -8.39 -42.28
C GLN A 494 -25.47 -8.22 -43.79
N GLN A 495 -24.76 -8.96 -44.64
CA GLN A 495 -24.91 -8.88 -46.10
C GLN A 495 -26.22 -9.51 -46.61
N ILE A 496 -26.91 -10.29 -45.78
CA ILE A 496 -28.08 -11.08 -46.16
C ILE A 496 -29.40 -10.31 -45.99
N GLY A 497 -29.32 -9.11 -45.41
CA GLY A 497 -30.46 -8.25 -45.14
C GLY A 497 -30.96 -8.40 -43.70
N GLY A 498 -32.23 -8.03 -43.50
CA GLY A 498 -32.84 -7.90 -42.18
C GLY A 498 -32.84 -6.45 -41.68
N GLU A 499 -33.60 -6.23 -40.61
CA GLU A 499 -33.64 -4.93 -39.93
C GLU A 499 -32.41 -4.81 -39.04
N ARG A 500 -31.55 -3.84 -39.37
CA ARG A 500 -30.33 -3.53 -38.63
C ARG A 500 -30.57 -2.39 -37.63
N ARG A 501 -30.21 -2.62 -36.38
CA ARG A 501 -30.26 -1.64 -35.29
C ARG A 501 -28.88 -1.52 -34.66
N LEU A 502 -28.41 -0.29 -34.44
CA LEU A 502 -27.18 -0.03 -33.70
C LEU A 502 -27.53 0.53 -32.32
N LEU A 503 -26.96 -0.08 -31.30
CA LEU A 503 -26.99 0.36 -29.92
C LEU A 503 -25.57 0.79 -29.52
N CYS A 504 -25.46 1.95 -28.88
CA CYS A 504 -24.27 2.38 -28.17
C CYS A 504 -24.60 2.44 -26.68
N VAL A 505 -24.01 1.55 -25.90
CA VAL A 505 -24.18 1.49 -24.45
C VAL A 505 -22.96 2.18 -23.82
N ALA A 506 -23.16 3.31 -23.14
CA ALA A 506 -22.07 4.14 -22.65
C ALA A 506 -22.40 4.76 -21.29
N ALA A 507 -21.40 4.92 -20.40
CA ALA A 507 -21.62 5.56 -19.11
C ALA A 507 -22.08 7.01 -19.25
N PRO A 508 -23.04 7.47 -18.41
CA PRO A 508 -23.36 8.88 -18.33
C PRO A 508 -22.13 9.65 -17.82
N LYS A 509 -21.99 10.89 -18.27
CA LYS A 509 -20.83 11.72 -17.94
C LYS A 509 -20.66 11.90 -16.43
N SER A 510 -19.41 11.76 -15.99
CA SER A 510 -18.97 12.33 -14.71
C SER A 510 -18.98 13.86 -14.84
N GLY A 511 -19.74 14.55 -13.99
CA GLY A 511 -20.31 15.89 -14.21
C GLY A 511 -19.36 17.10 -14.35
N ASN A 512 -18.08 16.92 -14.67
CA ASN A 512 -17.09 18.00 -14.66
C ASN A 512 -16.53 18.42 -16.03
N SER A 513 -16.64 17.59 -17.08
CA SER A 513 -16.26 18.01 -18.42
C SER A 513 -17.46 18.73 -19.06
N GLY A 514 -17.35 20.05 -19.29
CA GLY A 514 -18.40 20.86 -19.95
C GLY A 514 -18.75 20.42 -21.39
N GLU A 515 -18.28 19.24 -21.80
CA GLU A 515 -18.60 18.61 -23.07
C GLU A 515 -19.99 17.99 -23.06
N GLN A 516 -20.71 18.13 -24.19
CA GLN A 516 -22.02 17.53 -24.38
C GLN A 516 -22.00 15.99 -24.30
N PRO A 517 -23.00 15.36 -23.65
CA PRO A 517 -23.16 13.89 -23.58
C PRO A 517 -23.28 13.28 -24.98
N LEU A 518 -22.91 12.01 -25.10
CA LEU A 518 -23.12 11.27 -26.34
C LEU A 518 -24.64 11.09 -26.52
N THR A 519 -25.22 11.86 -27.44
CA THR A 519 -26.63 11.73 -27.83
C THR A 519 -26.72 10.97 -29.15
N PRO A 520 -27.88 10.40 -29.50
CA PRO A 520 -28.10 9.79 -30.82
C PRO A 520 -27.66 10.69 -31.98
N ALA A 521 -27.98 12.00 -31.92
CA ALA A 521 -27.62 12.95 -32.96
C ALA A 521 -26.11 13.18 -33.07
N VAL A 522 -25.41 13.33 -31.94
CA VAL A 522 -23.94 13.47 -31.91
C VAL A 522 -23.30 12.18 -32.45
N PHE A 523 -23.76 11.02 -32.00
CA PHE A 523 -23.23 9.74 -32.42
C PHE A 523 -23.44 9.47 -33.92
N SER A 524 -24.63 9.78 -34.45
CA SER A 524 -24.89 9.75 -35.90
C SER A 524 -24.00 10.70 -36.69
N GLY A 525 -23.70 11.89 -36.15
CA GLY A 525 -22.81 12.85 -36.80
C GLY A 525 -21.35 12.37 -36.87
N LEU A 526 -20.90 11.56 -35.91
CA LEU A 526 -19.53 11.02 -35.86
C LEU A 526 -19.28 9.89 -36.86
N ILE A 527 -20.26 9.01 -37.05
CA ILE A 527 -20.11 7.84 -37.92
C ILE A 527 -20.61 8.13 -39.33
N GLY A 528 -21.51 9.11 -39.48
CA GLY A 528 -22.19 9.43 -40.73
C GLY A 528 -23.49 8.63 -40.91
N SER A 529 -24.47 9.23 -41.57
CA SER A 529 -25.81 8.65 -41.75
C SER A 529 -25.83 7.39 -42.62
N ALA A 530 -24.80 7.15 -43.43
CA ALA A 530 -24.69 5.99 -44.33
C ALA A 530 -24.66 4.63 -43.59
N TYR A 531 -24.26 4.60 -42.33
CA TYR A 531 -24.18 3.36 -41.54
C TYR A 531 -25.53 2.95 -40.93
N PHE A 532 -26.59 3.74 -41.10
CA PHE A 532 -27.82 3.57 -40.35
C PHE A 532 -29.07 3.64 -41.23
N GLY A 533 -29.91 2.61 -41.14
CA GLY A 533 -31.29 2.68 -41.67
C GLY A 533 -32.27 3.30 -40.66
N GLN A 534 -31.88 3.34 -39.38
CA GLN A 534 -32.63 3.91 -38.25
C GLN A 534 -31.64 4.61 -37.31
N LEU A 535 -32.05 5.69 -36.66
CA LEU A 535 -31.18 6.39 -35.71
C LEU A 535 -30.64 5.43 -34.63
N PRO A 536 -29.32 5.46 -34.33
CA PRO A 536 -28.73 4.61 -33.32
C PRO A 536 -29.27 4.97 -31.93
N ALA A 537 -29.54 3.97 -31.11
CA ALA A 537 -29.92 4.17 -29.72
C ALA A 537 -28.66 4.37 -28.86
N VAL A 538 -28.64 5.42 -28.04
CA VAL A 538 -27.60 5.63 -27.04
C VAL A 538 -28.19 5.37 -25.67
N ILE A 539 -27.68 4.37 -24.97
CA ILE A 539 -28.24 3.84 -23.73
C ILE A 539 -27.24 4.06 -22.59
N PRO A 540 -27.66 4.64 -21.45
CA PRO A 540 -26.75 4.84 -20.33
C PRO A 540 -26.33 3.52 -19.70
N ALA A 541 -25.04 3.41 -19.37
CA ALA A 541 -24.43 2.27 -18.68
C ALA A 541 -23.88 2.68 -17.30
N THR A 542 -23.64 1.73 -16.41
CA THR A 542 -22.93 1.99 -15.14
C THR A 542 -21.45 1.61 -15.21
N THR A 543 -21.02 0.97 -16.30
CA THR A 543 -19.66 0.44 -16.47
C THR A 543 -18.76 1.45 -17.17
N SER A 544 -17.46 1.41 -16.86
CA SER A 544 -16.42 2.27 -17.48
C SER A 544 -16.03 1.79 -18.89
N GLN A 545 -17.00 1.38 -19.69
CA GLN A 545 -16.80 0.82 -21.02
C GLN A 545 -17.92 1.29 -21.95
N ILE A 546 -17.61 1.38 -23.25
CA ILE A 546 -18.56 1.63 -24.31
C ILE A 546 -18.73 0.34 -25.10
N VAL A 547 -19.97 -0.07 -25.31
CA VAL A 547 -20.27 -1.23 -26.15
C VAL A 547 -21.08 -0.79 -27.35
N PHE A 548 -20.58 -1.13 -28.53
CA PHE A 548 -21.29 -0.98 -29.78
C PHE A 548 -21.90 -2.33 -30.12
N CYS A 549 -23.23 -2.40 -30.22
CA CYS A 549 -23.95 -3.63 -30.51
C CYS A 549 -24.84 -3.43 -31.73
N TYR A 550 -24.55 -4.19 -32.78
CA TYR A 550 -25.46 -4.36 -33.90
C TYR A 550 -26.39 -5.52 -33.61
N GLU A 551 -27.69 -5.26 -33.59
CA GLU A 551 -28.71 -6.30 -33.59
C GLU A 551 -29.36 -6.34 -34.97
N LEU A 552 -29.40 -7.52 -35.56
CA LEU A 552 -30.11 -7.78 -36.79
C LEU A 552 -31.29 -8.70 -36.49
N SER A 553 -32.46 -8.24 -36.90
CA SER A 553 -33.69 -9.02 -36.85
C SER A 553 -34.18 -9.31 -38.25
N ASN A 554 -35.08 -10.29 -38.38
CA ASN A 554 -35.71 -10.64 -39.66
C ASN A 554 -34.70 -11.16 -40.69
N VAL A 555 -33.64 -11.83 -40.25
CA VAL A 555 -32.66 -12.44 -41.15
C VAL A 555 -33.28 -13.70 -41.74
N PRO A 556 -33.45 -13.83 -43.07
CA PRO A 556 -34.05 -15.02 -43.66
C PRO A 556 -33.24 -16.27 -43.31
N LEU A 557 -33.88 -17.26 -42.70
CA LEU A 557 -33.21 -18.49 -42.25
C LEU A 557 -32.55 -19.22 -43.42
N SER A 558 -33.25 -19.30 -44.56
CA SER A 558 -32.75 -19.91 -45.80
C SER A 558 -31.44 -19.28 -46.26
N HIS A 559 -31.38 -17.96 -46.38
CA HIS A 559 -30.17 -17.26 -46.79
C HIS A 559 -29.04 -17.40 -45.77
N ALA A 560 -29.35 -17.36 -44.48
CA ALA A 560 -28.35 -17.59 -43.43
C ALA A 560 -27.76 -19.01 -43.49
N ALA A 561 -28.60 -20.01 -43.75
CA ALA A 561 -28.18 -21.39 -43.94
C ALA A 561 -27.32 -21.56 -45.20
N ALA A 562 -27.73 -20.96 -46.32
CA ALA A 562 -26.96 -20.96 -47.57
C ALA A 562 -25.58 -20.32 -47.39
N ARG A 563 -25.51 -19.17 -46.69
CA ARG A 563 -24.24 -18.50 -46.38
C ARG A 563 -23.33 -19.36 -45.49
N LEU A 564 -23.89 -20.07 -44.51
CA LEU A 564 -23.13 -20.95 -43.60
C LEU A 564 -22.37 -22.05 -44.34
N ILE A 565 -22.94 -22.55 -45.42
CA ILE A 565 -22.31 -23.57 -46.27
C ILE A 565 -21.57 -22.96 -47.47
N GLY A 566 -21.40 -21.64 -47.53
CA GLY A 566 -20.74 -20.96 -48.64
C GLY A 566 -21.45 -21.17 -49.99
N HIS A 567 -22.77 -21.38 -49.98
CA HIS A 567 -23.58 -21.73 -51.16
C HIS A 567 -23.14 -23.03 -51.87
N CYS A 568 -22.51 -23.97 -51.15
CA CYS A 568 -22.07 -25.26 -51.68
C CYS A 568 -23.16 -26.33 -51.53
N PRO A 569 -23.86 -26.77 -52.61
CA PRO A 569 -25.02 -27.67 -52.49
C PRO A 569 -24.69 -29.05 -51.92
N HIS A 570 -23.45 -29.52 -52.09
CA HIS A 570 -23.02 -30.81 -51.56
C HIS A 570 -23.03 -30.85 -50.02
N TYR A 571 -22.84 -29.72 -49.34
CA TYR A 571 -22.97 -29.65 -47.88
C TYR A 571 -24.43 -29.74 -47.42
N ALA A 572 -25.38 -29.20 -48.19
CA ALA A 572 -26.80 -29.40 -47.92
C ALA A 572 -27.20 -30.87 -48.09
N GLN A 573 -26.73 -31.53 -49.16
CA GLN A 573 -26.95 -32.96 -49.35
C GLN A 573 -26.35 -33.79 -48.21
N ALA A 574 -25.12 -33.50 -47.79
CA ALA A 574 -24.47 -34.17 -46.67
C ALA A 574 -25.25 -33.95 -45.35
N ALA A 575 -25.76 -32.75 -45.12
CA ALA A 575 -26.52 -32.39 -43.93
C ALA A 575 -27.81 -33.21 -43.77
N THR A 576 -28.41 -33.71 -44.87
CA THR A 576 -29.61 -34.58 -44.77
C THR A 576 -29.37 -35.87 -43.99
N ARG A 577 -28.11 -36.32 -43.92
CA ARG A 577 -27.68 -37.50 -43.17
C ARG A 577 -27.40 -37.23 -41.69
N LEU A 578 -27.39 -35.96 -41.30
CA LEU A 578 -27.06 -35.49 -39.95
C LEU A 578 -28.27 -34.96 -39.19
N HIS A 579 -29.48 -35.16 -39.74
CA HIS A 579 -30.69 -34.79 -39.01
C HIS A 579 -30.86 -35.67 -37.78
N VAL A 580 -31.32 -35.08 -36.68
CA VAL A 580 -31.52 -35.73 -35.38
C VAL A 580 -32.59 -36.83 -35.47
N ARG A 581 -33.55 -36.70 -36.39
CA ARG A 581 -34.60 -37.70 -36.64
C ARG A 581 -34.62 -38.16 -38.08
N THR A 582 -34.89 -39.44 -38.28
CA THR A 582 -35.01 -40.08 -39.59
C THR A 582 -36.45 -40.41 -39.97
N ASP A 583 -37.38 -40.33 -39.01
CA ASP A 583 -38.80 -40.58 -39.20
C ASP A 583 -39.60 -39.33 -39.62
N VAL A 584 -38.95 -38.17 -39.61
CA VAL A 584 -39.51 -36.90 -40.08
C VAL A 584 -39.04 -36.63 -41.51
N THR A 585 -39.97 -36.34 -42.41
CA THR A 585 -39.63 -35.86 -43.76
C THR A 585 -39.35 -34.36 -43.68
N TRP A 586 -38.07 -34.01 -43.50
CA TRP A 586 -37.63 -32.64 -43.34
C TRP A 586 -37.84 -31.81 -44.61
N GLN A 587 -38.30 -30.57 -44.43
CA GLN A 587 -38.45 -29.64 -45.54
C GLN A 587 -37.11 -28.98 -45.85
N GLU A 588 -36.61 -29.20 -47.06
CA GLU A 588 -35.32 -28.67 -47.50
C GLU A 588 -35.31 -27.14 -47.53
N LEU A 589 -34.14 -26.58 -47.19
CA LEU A 589 -33.85 -25.17 -47.34
C LEU A 589 -33.30 -24.89 -48.74
N PRO A 590 -33.72 -23.80 -49.40
CA PRO A 590 -33.08 -23.37 -50.64
C PRO A 590 -31.63 -22.97 -50.36
N VAL A 591 -30.71 -23.34 -51.27
CA VAL A 591 -29.26 -23.11 -51.19
C VAL A 591 -28.81 -22.08 -52.22
#